data_AF-A0A8J4DJL0-F1
#
_entry.id   AF-A0A8J4DJL0-F1
#
_cell.length_a   1.000
_cell.length_b   1.000
_cell.length_c   1.000
_cell.angle_alpha   90.00
_cell.angle_beta   90.00
_cell.angle_gamma   90.00
#
_symmetry.space_group_name_H-M   'P 1'
#
loop_
_entity.id
_entity.type
_entity.pdbx_description
1 polymer ?
#
loop_
_entity_poly.entity_id
_entity_poly.type
_entity_poly.pdbx_seq_one_letter_code
_entity_poly.pdbx_strand_id
1 'polypeptide(L)'
;MIGAGVGGLTAAARLAALGHRVTVFEAAGTVGGKLGRYDRDGHVFDTGPSLLTLPQLFTDLDLDLVPLDPVVRHVFADGVTLDSSSSHPEFLARIAAALGPSAADDWDRLWRRAARIWDASWRSVLQRPVDTPLALAGLAWRLGDLAAIAPGLTLRGLGRRYLRDPRLRTLLDRYATYTGADPRRAPAALAAIPYAELNFGGWYVRGGLRAIADALLERCRSLGVHVELGAPVRAVTVTGGRATGVVLASGAAVACDAVVSNVDALTLYRDLLPTPGRLAGLAARSLAGFVLLLGVRGATPELAHHTVFFPRDYDAEFDAVFGGRPPADPTVFVTRADDPAVAPPGHESWFVLVNAPRHGRAPSAVDWERPGLADAYRDRVLDVLAARGLDVRSRLTFAETRTPAWLAAETLSPGGAIYGTAGGLLRPPNRGPVPGLFLVGGSTHPGGGLPMVTLSAAIVADRIGPA
;
A
#
# COMPACT_ATOMS: atom_id res chain seq x y z
N MET A 1 -11.93 -18.87 -4.36
CA MET A 1 -11.06 -17.66 -4.29
C MET A 1 -9.67 -18.01 -4.78
N ILE A 2 -9.03 -17.10 -5.53
CA ILE A 2 -7.63 -17.24 -5.96
C ILE A 2 -6.78 -16.22 -5.20
N GLY A 3 -5.86 -16.68 -4.35
CA GLY A 3 -4.96 -15.89 -3.51
C GLY A 3 -5.53 -15.57 -2.12
N ALA A 4 -4.72 -15.77 -1.09
CA ALA A 4 -4.99 -15.54 0.34
C ALA A 4 -4.32 -14.26 0.88
N GLY A 5 -4.10 -13.26 0.03
CA GLY A 5 -3.82 -11.89 0.50
C GLY A 5 -5.03 -11.28 1.24
N VAL A 6 -4.82 -10.16 1.94
CA VAL A 6 -5.85 -9.49 2.78
C VAL A 6 -7.19 -9.32 2.06
N GLY A 7 -7.21 -8.80 0.82
CA GLY A 7 -8.45 -8.65 0.04
C GLY A 7 -9.18 -9.99 -0.21
N GLY A 8 -8.44 -11.05 -0.50
CA GLY A 8 -8.96 -12.40 -0.73
C GLY A 8 -9.54 -13.03 0.54
N LEU A 9 -8.83 -12.94 1.67
CA LEU A 9 -9.32 -13.45 2.95
C LEU A 9 -10.54 -12.67 3.45
N THR A 10 -10.52 -11.34 3.37
CA THR A 10 -11.68 -10.51 3.73
C THR A 10 -12.90 -10.86 2.88
N ALA A 11 -12.72 -11.03 1.56
CA ALA A 11 -13.83 -11.40 0.68
C ALA A 11 -14.32 -12.84 0.97
N ALA A 12 -13.42 -13.77 1.26
CA ALA A 12 -13.76 -15.15 1.61
C ALA A 12 -14.61 -15.21 2.89
N ALA A 13 -14.18 -14.51 3.95
CA ALA A 13 -14.94 -14.41 5.21
C ALA A 13 -16.33 -13.80 4.99
N ARG A 14 -16.42 -12.71 4.23
CA ARG A 14 -17.71 -12.06 3.93
C ARG A 14 -18.65 -12.98 3.14
N LEU A 15 -18.14 -13.67 2.12
CA LEU A 15 -18.94 -14.60 1.33
C LEU A 15 -19.39 -15.82 2.14
N ALA A 16 -18.54 -16.35 3.01
CA ALA A 16 -18.92 -17.43 3.91
C ALA A 16 -20.02 -16.99 4.90
N ALA A 17 -19.93 -15.78 5.44
CA ALA A 17 -20.99 -15.21 6.28
C ALA A 17 -22.30 -14.99 5.52
N LEU A 18 -22.25 -14.81 4.20
CA LEU A 18 -23.40 -14.73 3.29
C LEU A 18 -23.95 -16.11 2.87
N GLY A 19 -23.44 -17.21 3.44
CA GLY A 19 -23.91 -18.57 3.21
C GLY A 19 -23.19 -19.34 2.10
N HIS A 20 -22.19 -18.73 1.44
CA HIS A 20 -21.44 -19.42 0.39
C HIS A 20 -20.46 -20.44 0.96
N ARG A 21 -20.31 -21.59 0.29
CA ARG A 21 -19.19 -22.50 0.54
C ARG A 21 -17.94 -22.02 -0.18
N VAL A 22 -16.92 -21.60 0.58
CA VAL A 22 -15.73 -20.94 0.03
C VAL A 22 -14.48 -21.81 0.20
N THR A 23 -13.76 -21.99 -0.91
CA THR A 23 -12.38 -22.50 -0.92
C THR A 23 -11.43 -21.41 -1.40
N VAL A 24 -10.29 -21.23 -0.73
CA VAL A 24 -9.21 -20.30 -1.08
C VAL A 24 -7.99 -21.10 -1.50
N PHE A 25 -7.48 -20.84 -2.70
CA PHE A 25 -6.23 -21.42 -3.19
C PHE A 25 -5.11 -20.38 -3.13
N GLU A 26 -4.03 -20.67 -2.42
CA GLU A 26 -2.86 -19.80 -2.27
C GLU A 26 -1.61 -20.51 -2.82
N ALA A 27 -0.82 -19.78 -3.61
CA ALA A 27 0.40 -20.30 -4.21
C ALA A 27 1.53 -20.46 -3.18
N ALA A 28 1.64 -19.52 -2.24
CA ALA A 28 2.64 -19.54 -1.19
C ALA A 28 2.32 -20.59 -0.10
N GLY A 29 3.34 -20.89 0.72
CA GLY A 29 3.18 -21.71 1.92
C GLY A 29 2.56 -20.97 3.11
N THR A 30 2.05 -19.75 2.91
CA THR A 30 1.49 -18.89 3.96
C THR A 30 0.46 -17.92 3.38
N VAL A 31 -0.35 -17.31 4.26
CA VAL A 31 -1.34 -16.29 3.89
C VAL A 31 -0.79 -14.86 4.03
N GLY A 32 -1.59 -13.86 3.63
CA GLY A 32 -1.31 -12.43 3.84
C GLY A 32 -0.77 -11.72 2.60
N GLY A 33 -0.17 -12.46 1.66
CA GLY A 33 0.41 -11.90 0.43
C GLY A 33 1.50 -10.88 0.74
N LYS A 34 1.31 -9.61 0.36
CA LYS A 34 2.25 -8.53 0.71
C LYS A 34 2.35 -8.27 2.22
N LEU A 35 1.36 -8.65 3.02
CA LEU A 35 1.42 -8.57 4.48
C LEU A 35 2.17 -9.78 5.05
N GLY A 36 3.41 -9.93 4.58
CA GLY A 36 4.32 -11.02 4.94
C GLY A 36 5.07 -10.73 6.23
N ARG A 37 5.76 -11.76 6.72
CA ARG A 37 6.55 -11.72 7.95
C ARG A 37 7.93 -12.33 7.69
N TYR A 38 8.95 -11.76 8.31
CA TYR A 38 10.30 -12.30 8.32
C TYR A 38 10.82 -12.34 9.75
N ASP A 39 11.36 -13.48 10.16
CA ASP A 39 11.89 -13.73 11.49
C ASP A 39 13.35 -14.14 11.39
N ARG A 40 14.21 -13.51 12.20
CA ARG A 40 15.64 -13.87 12.28
C ARG A 40 16.22 -13.46 13.63
N ASP A 41 16.87 -14.40 14.31
CA ASP A 41 17.61 -14.14 15.56
C ASP A 41 16.79 -13.39 16.63
N GLY A 42 15.49 -13.68 16.72
CA GLY A 42 14.54 -13.02 17.63
C GLY A 42 13.98 -11.68 17.14
N HIS A 43 14.43 -11.18 16.00
CA HIS A 43 13.84 -10.01 15.33
C HIS A 43 12.68 -10.43 14.44
N VAL A 44 11.56 -9.71 14.50
CA VAL A 44 10.37 -9.91 13.68
C VAL A 44 10.12 -8.66 12.84
N PHE A 45 9.87 -8.85 11.55
CA PHE A 45 9.59 -7.77 10.61
C PHE A 45 8.34 -8.07 9.80
N ASP A 46 7.48 -7.07 9.65
CA ASP A 46 6.54 -7.03 8.53
C ASP A 46 7.31 -6.73 7.24
N THR A 47 7.05 -7.47 6.17
CA THR A 47 7.83 -7.37 4.92
C THR A 47 7.16 -6.47 3.86
N GLY A 48 6.05 -5.81 4.20
CA GLY A 48 5.28 -5.01 3.26
C GLY A 48 4.65 -3.78 3.92
N PRO A 49 3.31 -3.72 4.12
CA PRO A 49 2.69 -2.60 4.83
C PRO A 49 3.23 -2.46 6.26
N SER A 50 3.46 -1.22 6.68
CA SER A 50 3.97 -0.89 8.02
C SER A 50 3.09 0.07 8.81
N LEU A 51 2.04 0.64 8.18
CA LEU A 51 1.14 1.61 8.78
C LEU A 51 -0.31 1.17 8.58
N LEU A 52 -1.08 1.14 9.67
CA LEU A 52 -2.52 0.95 9.63
C LEU A 52 -3.23 2.31 9.76
N THR A 53 -4.12 2.60 8.83
CA THR A 53 -5.07 3.72 8.89
C THR A 53 -6.49 3.19 8.73
N LEU A 54 -7.48 4.01 9.07
CA LEU A 54 -8.90 3.63 9.03
C LEU A 54 -9.18 2.33 9.82
N PRO A 55 -8.80 2.27 11.12
CA PRO A 55 -8.92 1.06 11.93
C PRO A 55 -10.37 0.55 12.03
N GLN A 56 -11.36 1.43 11.81
CA GLN A 56 -12.78 1.09 11.79
C GLN A 56 -13.15 0.00 10.75
N LEU A 57 -12.29 -0.26 9.76
CA LEU A 57 -12.51 -1.33 8.77
C LEU A 57 -12.12 -2.72 9.28
N PHE A 58 -11.48 -2.79 10.46
CA PHE A 58 -10.95 -4.02 11.05
C PHE A 58 -11.55 -4.30 12.43
N THR A 59 -12.64 -3.61 12.83
CA THR A 59 -13.27 -3.75 14.16
C THR A 59 -13.87 -5.12 14.43
N ASP A 60 -14.16 -5.89 13.38
CA ASP A 60 -14.65 -7.27 13.50
C ASP A 60 -13.51 -8.28 13.77
N LEU A 61 -12.26 -7.81 13.79
CA LEU A 61 -11.08 -8.60 14.13
C LEU A 61 -10.62 -8.24 15.54
N ASP A 62 -10.22 -9.24 16.30
CA ASP A 62 -9.61 -9.04 17.61
C ASP A 62 -8.13 -8.64 17.44
N LEU A 63 -7.89 -7.33 17.40
CA LEU A 63 -6.57 -6.73 17.19
C LEU A 63 -6.21 -5.78 18.33
N ASP A 64 -5.00 -5.91 18.87
CA ASP A 64 -4.46 -4.94 19.83
C ASP A 64 -3.89 -3.73 19.08
N LEU A 65 -4.71 -2.69 18.97
CA LEU A 65 -4.40 -1.46 18.24
C LEU A 65 -3.86 -0.39 19.19
N VAL A 66 -2.66 0.10 18.89
CA VAL A 66 -2.00 1.19 19.63
C VAL A 66 -1.97 2.45 18.76
N PRO A 67 -2.58 3.57 19.19
CA PRO A 67 -2.50 4.82 18.45
C PRO A 67 -1.08 5.39 18.50
N LEU A 68 -0.61 5.94 17.39
CA LEU A 68 0.72 6.53 17.27
C LEU A 68 0.69 8.06 17.47
N ASP A 69 1.55 8.57 18.35
CA ASP A 69 1.89 9.99 18.45
C ASP A 69 3.41 10.18 18.64
N PRO A 70 4.14 10.82 17.69
CA PRO A 70 3.62 11.30 16.41
C PRO A 70 3.12 10.17 15.52
N VAL A 71 2.18 10.48 14.62
CA VAL A 71 1.75 9.54 13.58
C VAL A 71 2.96 9.20 12.68
N VAL A 72 3.69 10.23 12.25
CA VAL A 72 5.01 10.12 11.61
C VAL A 72 5.88 11.32 11.99
N ARG A 73 7.14 11.08 12.33
CA ARG A 73 8.17 12.11 12.42
C ARG A 73 8.74 12.43 11.04
N HIS A 74 8.79 13.70 10.67
CA HIS A 74 9.33 14.15 9.39
C HIS A 74 10.60 14.97 9.62
N VAL A 75 11.72 14.53 9.05
CA VAL A 75 13.00 15.22 9.11
C VAL A 75 13.32 15.76 7.71
N PHE A 76 13.33 17.08 7.58
CA PHE A 76 13.61 17.77 6.33
C PHE A 76 15.12 17.89 6.10
N ALA A 77 15.51 18.14 4.85
CA ALA A 77 16.91 18.17 4.47
C ALA A 77 17.71 19.34 5.07
N ASP A 78 17.02 20.36 5.59
CA ASP A 78 17.59 21.49 6.34
C ASP A 78 17.71 21.22 7.84
N GLY A 79 17.35 20.02 8.30
CA GLY A 79 17.41 19.59 9.70
C GLY A 79 16.14 19.90 10.50
N VAL A 80 15.16 20.61 9.94
CA VAL A 80 13.89 20.85 10.64
C VAL A 80 13.14 19.54 10.82
N THR A 81 12.60 19.33 12.02
CA THR A 81 11.78 18.17 12.36
C THR A 81 10.32 18.60 12.58
N LEU A 82 9.38 17.86 12.00
CA LEU A 82 7.94 18.07 12.16
C LEU A 82 7.26 16.74 12.50
N ASP A 83 6.76 16.66 13.73
CA ASP A 83 6.02 15.52 14.26
C ASP A 83 4.53 15.67 13.90
N SER A 84 3.99 14.78 13.08
CA SER A 84 2.55 14.83 12.73
C SER A 84 1.68 14.31 13.86
N SER A 85 0.46 14.85 13.96
CA SER A 85 -0.51 14.45 14.98
C SER A 85 -1.85 14.14 14.33
N SER A 86 -2.61 13.24 14.95
CA SER A 86 -4.00 13.00 14.59
C SER A 86 -4.97 14.05 15.15
N SER A 87 -4.52 14.84 16.12
CA SER A 87 -5.23 16.03 16.59
C SER A 87 -4.87 17.21 15.68
N HIS A 88 -5.84 17.70 14.90
CA HIS A 88 -5.61 18.85 14.02
C HIS A 88 -5.12 20.11 14.76
N PRO A 89 -5.71 20.53 15.90
CA PRO A 89 -5.19 21.66 16.67
C PRO A 89 -3.75 21.47 17.14
N GLU A 90 -3.41 20.26 17.59
CA GLU A 90 -2.04 19.92 18.01
C GLU A 90 -1.08 19.97 16.82
N PHE A 91 -1.49 19.44 15.66
CA PHE A 91 -0.63 19.47 14.50
C PHE A 91 -0.39 20.90 13.99
N LEU A 92 -1.41 21.77 14.03
CA LEU A 92 -1.23 23.20 13.75
C LEU A 92 -0.25 23.86 14.73
N ALA A 93 -0.30 23.52 16.02
CA ALA A 93 0.66 24.01 17.01
C ALA A 93 2.09 23.54 16.70
N ARG A 94 2.28 22.26 16.35
CA ARG A 94 3.59 21.70 15.96
C ARG A 94 4.12 22.33 14.67
N ILE A 95 3.26 22.60 13.68
CA ILE A 95 3.63 23.34 12.46
C ILE A 95 4.03 24.77 12.81
N ALA A 96 3.25 25.47 13.64
CA ALA A 96 3.55 26.84 14.02
C ALA A 96 4.89 26.95 14.77
N ALA A 97 5.20 25.98 15.64
CA ALA A 97 6.46 25.91 16.35
C ALA A 97 7.65 25.63 15.41
N ALA A 98 7.51 24.71 14.46
CA ALA A 98 8.60 24.30 13.58
C ALA A 98 8.81 25.24 12.38
N LEU A 99 7.74 25.82 11.83
CA LEU A 99 7.71 26.49 10.53
C LEU A 99 7.10 27.91 10.58
N GLY A 100 6.59 28.32 11.74
CA GLY A 100 5.96 29.62 11.96
C GLY A 100 4.43 29.63 11.75
N PRO A 101 3.73 30.62 12.33
CA PRO A 101 2.26 30.67 12.35
C PRO A 101 1.64 30.74 10.95
N SER A 102 2.29 31.46 10.01
CA SER A 102 1.83 31.53 8.61
C SER A 102 1.76 30.15 7.93
N ALA A 103 2.66 29.23 8.29
CA ALA A 103 2.67 27.88 7.74
C ALA A 103 1.53 27.02 8.32
N ALA A 104 1.18 27.23 9.59
CA ALA A 104 0.02 26.60 10.21
C ALA A 104 -1.29 27.09 9.55
N ASP A 105 -1.42 28.39 9.30
CA ASP A 105 -2.59 28.95 8.61
C ASP A 105 -2.74 28.39 7.18
N ASP A 106 -1.62 28.24 6.47
CA ASP A 106 -1.58 27.63 5.14
C ASP A 106 -2.07 26.17 5.19
N TRP A 107 -1.58 25.40 6.17
CA TRP A 107 -2.01 24.02 6.40
C TRP A 107 -3.49 23.94 6.74
N ASP A 108 -4.01 24.78 7.62
CA ASP A 108 -5.42 24.80 8.01
C ASP A 108 -6.36 25.06 6.81
N ARG A 109 -5.96 25.96 5.89
CA ARG A 109 -6.70 26.18 4.64
C ARG A 109 -6.65 24.97 3.71
N LEU A 110 -5.50 24.31 3.57
CA LEU A 110 -5.38 23.05 2.81
C LEU A 110 -6.22 21.94 3.46
N TRP A 111 -6.22 21.84 4.79
CA TRP A 111 -6.89 20.80 5.54
C TRP A 111 -8.40 20.83 5.35
N ARG A 112 -9.02 22.01 5.43
CA ARG A 112 -10.44 22.19 5.06
C ARG A 112 -10.74 21.76 3.62
N ARG A 113 -9.79 21.93 2.71
CA ARG A 113 -9.92 21.46 1.33
C ARG A 113 -9.81 19.93 1.25
N ALA A 114 -8.84 19.34 1.94
CA ALA A 114 -8.64 17.90 2.00
C ALA A 114 -9.86 17.17 2.61
N ALA A 115 -10.48 17.74 3.66
CA ALA A 115 -11.71 17.22 4.26
C ALA A 115 -12.87 17.09 3.25
N ARG A 116 -13.10 18.13 2.44
CA ARG A 116 -14.12 18.08 1.39
C ARG A 116 -13.81 17.06 0.29
N ILE A 117 -12.52 16.92 -0.06
CA ILE A 117 -12.09 15.90 -1.03
C ILE A 117 -12.34 14.50 -0.46
N TRP A 118 -12.03 14.27 0.81
CA TRP A 118 -12.30 13.02 1.51
C TRP A 118 -13.79 12.70 1.53
N ASP A 119 -14.64 13.63 1.97
CA ASP A 119 -16.09 13.41 2.06
C ASP A 119 -16.71 13.04 0.70
N ALA A 120 -16.29 13.75 -0.36
CA ALA A 120 -16.70 13.45 -1.72
C ALA A 120 -16.21 12.06 -2.16
N SER A 121 -14.93 11.73 -1.91
CA SER A 121 -14.34 10.45 -2.32
C SER A 121 -14.95 9.26 -1.58
N TRP A 122 -15.14 9.38 -0.26
CA TRP A 122 -15.69 8.35 0.61
C TRP A 122 -17.14 8.00 0.21
N ARG A 123 -17.98 9.00 0.01
CA ARG A 123 -19.40 8.82 -0.36
C ARG A 123 -19.59 8.29 -1.78
N SER A 124 -18.75 8.75 -2.71
CA SER A 124 -19.02 8.60 -4.14
C SER A 124 -18.22 7.49 -4.80
N VAL A 125 -16.99 7.23 -4.36
CA VAL A 125 -16.03 6.39 -5.09
C VAL A 125 -15.61 5.16 -4.28
N LEU A 126 -15.23 5.35 -3.00
CA LEU A 126 -14.54 4.32 -2.24
C LEU A 126 -15.44 3.17 -1.79
N GLN A 127 -16.72 3.44 -1.50
CA GLN A 127 -17.69 2.42 -1.09
C GLN A 127 -18.57 1.91 -2.22
N ARG A 128 -18.44 2.48 -3.43
CA ARG A 128 -19.36 2.19 -4.53
C ARG A 128 -18.66 1.43 -5.64
N PRO A 129 -19.36 0.54 -6.34
CA PRO A 129 -18.81 -0.07 -7.53
C PRO A 129 -18.63 0.95 -8.66
N VAL A 130 -17.45 0.97 -9.28
CA VAL A 130 -17.14 1.81 -10.45
C VAL A 130 -16.84 0.91 -11.64
N ASP A 131 -17.84 0.72 -12.49
CA ASP A 131 -17.74 -0.19 -13.66
C ASP A 131 -17.23 0.51 -14.93
N THR A 132 -17.43 1.82 -15.06
CA THR A 132 -17.08 2.59 -16.26
C THR A 132 -16.64 4.03 -15.90
N PRO A 133 -15.86 4.70 -16.77
CA PRO A 133 -15.60 6.15 -16.62
C PRO A 133 -16.88 7.00 -16.61
N LEU A 134 -17.95 6.55 -17.27
CA LEU A 134 -19.27 7.22 -17.26
C LEU A 134 -19.95 7.12 -15.88
N ALA A 135 -19.71 6.06 -15.12
CA ALA A 135 -20.18 5.96 -13.74
C ALA A 135 -19.52 7.02 -12.82
N LEU A 136 -18.23 7.34 -13.07
CA LEU A 136 -17.57 8.48 -12.42
C LEU A 136 -18.18 9.83 -12.84
N ALA A 137 -18.61 9.96 -14.11
CA ALA A 137 -19.31 11.15 -14.58
C ALA A 137 -20.71 11.30 -13.94
N GLY A 138 -21.42 10.20 -13.64
CA GLY A 138 -22.68 10.25 -12.88
C GLY A 138 -22.50 10.68 -11.42
N LEU A 139 -21.39 10.31 -10.79
CA LEU A 139 -20.98 10.82 -9.47
C LEU A 139 -20.62 12.32 -9.50
N ALA A 140 -20.26 12.82 -10.68
CA ALA A 140 -19.89 14.21 -10.95
C ALA A 140 -21.11 15.17 -11.07
N TRP A 141 -22.35 14.68 -11.05
CA TRP A 141 -23.55 15.54 -11.12
C TRP A 141 -23.82 16.37 -9.86
N ARG A 142 -23.02 16.17 -8.79
CA ARG A 142 -22.96 17.08 -7.64
C ARG A 142 -21.87 18.12 -7.88
N LEU A 143 -22.24 19.27 -8.44
CA LEU A 143 -21.31 20.36 -8.79
C LEU A 143 -20.36 20.75 -7.64
N GLY A 144 -20.82 20.66 -6.38
CA GLY A 144 -19.98 20.89 -5.20
C GLY A 144 -18.86 19.86 -4.99
N ASP A 145 -19.12 18.58 -5.28
CA ASP A 145 -18.14 17.49 -5.14
C ASP A 145 -17.09 17.55 -6.26
N LEU A 146 -17.50 17.88 -7.49
CA LEU A 146 -16.57 18.18 -8.58
C LEU A 146 -15.66 19.36 -8.27
N ALA A 147 -16.24 20.48 -7.82
CA ALA A 147 -15.46 21.64 -7.42
C ALA A 147 -14.52 21.31 -6.24
N ALA A 148 -14.86 20.35 -5.38
CA ALA A 148 -14.02 19.85 -4.28
C ALA A 148 -12.88 18.94 -4.75
N ILE A 149 -13.12 18.01 -5.67
CA ILE A 149 -12.11 17.05 -6.17
C ILE A 149 -11.03 17.75 -7.02
N ALA A 150 -11.33 18.94 -7.55
CA ALA A 150 -10.42 19.73 -8.39
C ALA A 150 -9.92 18.96 -9.64
N PRO A 151 -10.82 18.58 -10.56
CA PRO A 151 -10.46 17.97 -11.83
C PRO A 151 -9.40 18.82 -12.55
N GLY A 152 -8.33 18.17 -13.04
CA GLY A 152 -7.25 18.83 -13.78
C GLY A 152 -6.14 19.45 -12.92
N LEU A 153 -6.29 19.53 -11.59
CA LEU A 153 -5.18 19.86 -10.70
C LEU A 153 -4.42 18.61 -10.25
N THR A 154 -3.11 18.75 -10.12
CA THR A 154 -2.24 17.72 -9.56
C THR A 154 -2.05 17.92 -8.06
N LEU A 155 -1.60 16.90 -7.34
CA LEU A 155 -1.32 16.99 -5.90
C LEU A 155 -0.30 18.11 -5.62
N ARG A 156 0.78 18.17 -6.41
CA ARG A 156 1.77 19.26 -6.36
C ARG A 156 1.14 20.62 -6.67
N GLY A 157 0.24 20.68 -7.66
CA GLY A 157 -0.49 21.91 -8.01
C GLY A 157 -1.36 22.42 -6.86
N LEU A 158 -2.03 21.52 -6.16
CA LEU A 158 -2.80 21.84 -4.95
C LEU A 158 -1.87 22.34 -3.84
N GLY A 159 -0.74 21.67 -3.60
CA GLY A 159 0.28 22.09 -2.64
C GLY A 159 0.80 23.51 -2.91
N ARG A 160 1.17 23.81 -4.16
CA ARG A 160 1.64 25.15 -4.56
C ARG A 160 0.59 26.25 -4.34
N ARG A 161 -0.69 25.92 -4.48
CA ARG A 161 -1.80 26.87 -4.28
C ARG A 161 -2.01 27.24 -2.82
N TYR A 162 -1.86 26.29 -1.90
CA TYR A 162 -2.21 26.50 -0.49
C TYR A 162 -1.02 26.73 0.43
N LEU A 163 0.11 26.09 0.14
CA LEU A 163 1.28 26.03 1.03
C LEU A 163 2.38 26.92 0.46
N ARG A 164 2.85 27.91 1.22
CA ARG A 164 4.00 28.73 0.82
C ARG A 164 5.33 28.08 1.18
N ASP A 165 5.39 27.44 2.35
CA ASP A 165 6.59 26.75 2.83
C ASP A 165 6.90 25.50 1.98
N PRO A 166 8.12 25.36 1.44
CA PRO A 166 8.51 24.22 0.59
C PRO A 166 8.52 22.88 1.33
N ARG A 167 8.69 22.87 2.67
CA ARG A 167 8.69 21.66 3.49
C ARG A 167 7.29 21.09 3.63
N LEU A 168 6.28 21.93 3.84
CA LEU A 168 4.88 21.47 3.83
C LEU A 168 4.45 20.96 2.44
N ARG A 169 4.96 21.56 1.36
CA ARG A 169 4.74 21.00 0.00
C ARG A 169 5.34 19.61 -0.12
N THR A 170 6.59 19.45 0.29
CA THR A 170 7.30 18.15 0.32
C THR A 170 6.53 17.10 1.15
N LEU A 171 6.04 17.50 2.32
CA LEU A 171 5.17 16.66 3.15
C LEU A 171 3.90 16.22 2.39
N LEU A 172 3.21 17.13 1.71
CA LEU A 172 2.02 16.79 0.92
C LEU A 172 2.36 15.86 -0.25
N ASP A 173 3.45 16.15 -0.98
CA ASP A 173 3.85 15.40 -2.16
C ASP A 173 4.22 13.95 -1.84
N ARG A 174 4.73 13.69 -0.63
CA ARG A 174 4.99 12.34 -0.13
C ARG A 174 3.79 11.41 -0.29
N TYR A 175 2.57 11.90 -0.09
CA TYR A 175 1.36 11.07 -0.18
C TYR A 175 1.07 10.57 -1.60
N ALA A 176 1.73 11.07 -2.65
CA ALA A 176 1.68 10.43 -3.95
C ALA A 176 2.28 9.00 -3.93
N THR A 177 3.31 8.78 -3.10
CA THR A 177 3.97 7.47 -2.94
C THR A 177 3.05 6.41 -2.32
N TYR A 178 2.00 6.79 -1.58
CA TYR A 178 0.99 5.88 -1.03
C TYR A 178 0.11 5.23 -2.12
N THR A 179 0.22 5.70 -3.37
CA THR A 179 -0.37 5.07 -4.55
C THR A 179 0.68 4.74 -5.60
N GLY A 180 1.95 4.92 -5.24
CA GLY A 180 3.12 4.80 -6.07
C GLY A 180 3.11 5.69 -7.31
N ALA A 181 2.66 6.94 -7.15
CA ALA A 181 2.52 7.93 -8.20
C ALA A 181 3.54 9.07 -8.08
N ASP A 182 3.71 9.83 -9.17
CA ASP A 182 4.47 11.07 -9.20
C ASP A 182 3.56 12.24 -8.75
N PRO A 183 3.90 13.00 -7.70
CA PRO A 183 3.05 14.10 -7.19
C PRO A 183 2.80 15.21 -8.22
N ARG A 184 3.68 15.35 -9.22
CA ARG A 184 3.58 16.32 -10.32
C ARG A 184 2.51 15.92 -11.33
N ARG A 185 2.09 14.65 -11.34
CA ARG A 185 1.10 14.08 -12.27
C ARG A 185 -0.11 13.50 -11.56
N ALA A 186 0.03 13.12 -10.30
CA ALA A 186 -1.02 12.52 -9.50
C ALA A 186 -2.18 13.51 -9.27
N PRO A 187 -3.44 13.04 -9.32
CA PRO A 187 -4.59 13.93 -9.17
C PRO A 187 -4.66 14.54 -7.76
N ALA A 188 -5.15 15.78 -7.66
CA ALA A 188 -5.37 16.46 -6.38
C ALA A 188 -6.29 15.70 -5.42
N ALA A 189 -7.11 14.77 -5.94
CA ALA A 189 -7.93 13.85 -5.15
C ALA A 189 -7.12 13.04 -4.12
N LEU A 190 -5.81 12.82 -4.36
CA LEU A 190 -4.94 12.11 -3.40
C LEU A 190 -4.71 12.90 -2.10
N ALA A 191 -5.10 14.17 -2.00
CA ALA A 191 -5.15 14.89 -0.73
C ALA A 191 -6.13 14.27 0.28
N ALA A 192 -7.02 13.36 -0.15
CA ALA A 192 -7.81 12.52 0.74
C ALA A 192 -6.96 11.57 1.60
N ILE A 193 -5.76 11.17 1.14
CA ILE A 193 -4.88 10.24 1.86
C ILE A 193 -4.30 10.86 3.14
N PRO A 194 -3.64 12.04 3.11
CA PRO A 194 -3.21 12.70 4.35
C PRO A 194 -4.40 13.01 5.27
N TYR A 195 -5.56 13.32 4.69
CA TYR A 195 -6.77 13.48 5.49
C TYR A 195 -7.13 12.20 6.23
N ALA A 196 -7.14 11.07 5.53
CA ALA A 196 -7.43 9.77 6.12
C ALA A 196 -6.43 9.37 7.22
N GLU A 197 -5.13 9.57 6.97
CA GLU A 197 -4.07 9.24 7.92
C GLU A 197 -4.13 10.12 9.17
N LEU A 198 -4.18 11.44 9.02
CA LEU A 198 -4.10 12.32 10.17
C LEU A 198 -5.46 12.47 10.86
N ASN A 199 -6.60 12.50 10.14
CA ASN A 199 -7.91 12.62 10.81
C ASN A 199 -8.32 11.35 11.59
N PHE A 200 -7.98 10.16 11.08
CA PHE A 200 -8.35 8.88 11.72
C PHE A 200 -7.17 8.22 12.47
N GLY A 201 -6.00 8.87 12.45
CA GLY A 201 -4.78 8.40 13.10
C GLY A 201 -4.02 7.31 12.34
N GLY A 202 -2.74 7.20 12.70
CA GLY A 202 -1.91 6.04 12.41
C GLY A 202 -1.89 5.09 13.60
N TRP A 203 -1.96 3.80 13.31
CA TRP A 203 -2.10 2.75 14.31
C TRP A 203 -1.03 1.69 14.12
N TYR A 204 -0.46 1.24 15.23
CA TYR A 204 0.36 0.05 15.31
C TYR A 204 -0.49 -1.13 15.78
N VAL A 205 -0.19 -2.32 15.27
CA VAL A 205 -0.78 -3.58 15.76
C VAL A 205 0.30 -4.27 16.58
N ARG A 206 0.05 -4.54 17.86
CA ARG A 206 1.04 -5.20 18.73
C ARG A 206 1.46 -6.54 18.14
N GLY A 207 2.76 -6.80 18.08
CA GLY A 207 3.36 -7.97 17.43
C GLY A 207 3.54 -7.83 15.91
N GLY A 208 3.17 -6.71 15.30
CA GLY A 208 3.31 -6.44 13.87
C GLY A 208 1.99 -6.54 13.10
N LEU A 209 1.94 -5.90 11.93
CA LEU A 209 0.75 -5.83 11.09
C LEU A 209 0.36 -7.19 10.51
N ARG A 210 1.28 -8.16 10.43
CA ARG A 210 0.99 -9.55 10.07
C ARG A 210 -0.20 -10.13 10.85
N ALA A 211 -0.41 -9.71 12.10
CA ALA A 211 -1.54 -10.14 12.93
C ALA A 211 -2.91 -9.93 12.24
N ILE A 212 -3.04 -8.95 11.34
CA ILE A 212 -4.27 -8.74 10.55
C ILE A 212 -4.54 -9.94 9.63
N ALA A 213 -3.52 -10.47 8.94
CA ALA A 213 -3.68 -11.62 8.06
C ALA A 213 -4.02 -12.88 8.84
N ASP A 214 -3.39 -13.05 10.01
CA ASP A 214 -3.62 -14.21 10.87
C ASP A 214 -5.03 -14.16 11.48
N ALA A 215 -5.50 -13.00 11.94
CA ALA A 215 -6.87 -12.80 12.43
C ALA A 215 -7.92 -13.04 11.33
N LEU A 216 -7.65 -12.62 10.09
CA LEU A 216 -8.53 -12.89 8.95
C LEU A 216 -8.59 -14.37 8.60
N LEU A 217 -7.46 -15.08 8.68
CA LEU A 217 -7.42 -16.53 8.46
C LEU A 217 -8.23 -17.25 9.54
N GLU A 218 -8.10 -16.86 10.80
CA GLU A 218 -8.89 -17.44 11.89
C GLU A 218 -10.38 -17.16 11.70
N ARG A 219 -10.73 -15.93 11.30
CA ARG A 219 -12.12 -15.60 10.96
C ARG A 219 -12.65 -16.46 9.83
N CYS A 220 -11.87 -16.68 8.77
CA CYS A 220 -12.21 -17.59 7.68
C CYS A 220 -12.49 -19.01 8.18
N ARG A 221 -11.60 -19.56 9.02
CA ARG A 221 -11.75 -20.91 9.61
C ARG A 221 -13.01 -21.02 10.47
N SER A 222 -13.29 -20.02 11.31
CA SER A 222 -14.51 -19.99 12.13
C SER A 222 -15.81 -20.01 11.31
N LEU A 223 -15.75 -19.56 10.06
CA LEU A 223 -16.87 -19.53 9.12
C LEU A 223 -16.88 -20.74 8.17
N GLY A 224 -16.00 -21.72 8.37
CA GLY A 224 -15.92 -22.93 7.55
C GLY A 224 -15.27 -22.74 6.17
N VAL A 225 -14.53 -21.66 5.96
CA VAL A 225 -13.75 -21.46 4.73
C VAL A 225 -12.60 -22.46 4.69
N HIS A 226 -12.47 -23.19 3.57
CA HIS A 226 -11.31 -24.04 3.33
C HIS A 226 -10.18 -23.23 2.70
N VAL A 227 -8.97 -23.29 3.26
CA VAL A 227 -7.78 -22.61 2.72
C VAL A 227 -6.71 -23.64 2.39
N GLU A 228 -6.34 -23.72 1.11
CA GLU A 228 -5.34 -24.63 0.57
C GLU A 228 -4.09 -23.82 0.17
N LEU A 229 -2.99 -24.06 0.87
CA LEU A 229 -1.68 -23.44 0.64
C LEU A 229 -0.85 -24.29 -0.33
N GLY A 230 0.14 -23.69 -1.00
CA GLY A 230 0.96 -24.40 -1.99
C GLY A 230 0.16 -24.89 -3.21
N ALA A 231 -1.01 -24.29 -3.47
CA ALA A 231 -1.95 -24.67 -4.52
C ALA A 231 -2.11 -23.54 -5.56
N PRO A 232 -1.07 -23.23 -6.36
CA PRO A 232 -1.16 -22.17 -7.36
C PRO A 232 -2.21 -22.49 -8.41
N VAL A 233 -3.09 -21.52 -8.69
CA VAL A 233 -4.07 -21.60 -9.79
C VAL A 233 -3.40 -21.17 -11.09
N ARG A 234 -3.49 -22.01 -12.12
CA ARG A 234 -2.92 -21.73 -13.45
C ARG A 234 -3.91 -21.16 -14.45
N ALA A 235 -5.21 -21.45 -14.30
CA ALA A 235 -6.24 -21.00 -15.23
C ALA A 235 -7.63 -20.87 -14.58
N VAL A 236 -8.44 -19.95 -15.11
CA VAL A 236 -9.89 -19.88 -14.85
C VAL A 236 -10.60 -20.64 -15.98
N THR A 237 -11.50 -21.58 -15.64
CA THR A 237 -12.28 -22.31 -16.64
C THR A 237 -13.53 -21.53 -17.03
N VAL A 238 -13.87 -21.54 -18.32
CA VAL A 238 -15.03 -20.84 -18.88
C VAL A 238 -15.83 -21.80 -19.76
N THR A 239 -17.12 -21.93 -19.48
CA THR A 239 -18.07 -22.72 -20.28
C THR A 239 -19.29 -21.86 -20.57
N GLY A 240 -19.77 -21.86 -21.82
CA GLY A 240 -20.94 -21.04 -22.21
C GLY A 240 -20.74 -19.53 -21.99
N GLY A 241 -19.48 -19.06 -22.02
CA GLY A 241 -19.14 -17.65 -21.80
C GLY A 241 -19.15 -17.19 -20.33
N ARG A 242 -19.31 -18.10 -19.36
CA ARG A 242 -19.27 -17.82 -17.91
C ARG A 242 -18.10 -18.55 -17.24
N ALA A 243 -17.49 -17.95 -16.22
CA ALA A 243 -16.54 -18.66 -15.36
C ALA A 243 -17.22 -19.81 -14.59
N THR A 244 -16.61 -20.99 -14.61
CA THR A 244 -17.17 -22.25 -14.05
C THR A 244 -16.26 -22.95 -13.07
N GLY A 245 -15.06 -22.41 -12.81
CA GLY A 245 -14.05 -23.11 -12.04
C GLY A 245 -12.64 -22.57 -12.24
N VAL A 246 -11.69 -23.31 -11.70
CA VAL A 246 -10.26 -23.07 -11.83
C VAL A 246 -9.51 -24.37 -12.10
N VAL A 247 -8.32 -24.26 -12.69
CA VAL A 247 -7.36 -25.36 -12.82
C VAL A 247 -6.14 -25.01 -12.00
N LEU A 248 -5.73 -25.93 -11.12
CA LEU A 248 -4.51 -25.81 -10.32
C LEU A 248 -3.28 -26.17 -11.17
N ALA A 249 -2.09 -25.74 -10.74
CA ALA A 249 -0.83 -26.09 -11.41
C ALA A 249 -0.56 -27.60 -11.41
N SER A 250 -1.12 -28.33 -10.43
CA SER A 250 -1.11 -29.80 -10.39
C SER A 250 -1.92 -30.45 -11.53
N GLY A 251 -2.73 -29.67 -12.24
CA GLY A 251 -3.65 -30.16 -13.28
C GLY A 251 -5.06 -30.45 -12.77
N ALA A 252 -5.28 -30.47 -11.45
CA ALA A 252 -6.62 -30.66 -10.87
C ALA A 252 -7.58 -29.54 -11.29
N ALA A 253 -8.79 -29.92 -11.72
CA ALA A 253 -9.86 -29.00 -12.05
C ALA A 253 -10.88 -28.92 -10.91
N VAL A 254 -11.22 -27.72 -10.49
CA VAL A 254 -12.16 -27.45 -9.40
C VAL A 254 -13.32 -26.62 -9.93
N ALA A 255 -14.51 -27.20 -9.95
CA ALA A 255 -15.74 -26.52 -10.37
C ALA A 255 -16.28 -25.62 -9.25
N CYS A 256 -16.81 -24.45 -9.63
CA CYS A 256 -17.47 -23.53 -8.71
C CYS A 256 -18.42 -22.58 -9.44
N ASP A 257 -19.41 -22.06 -8.72
CA ASP A 257 -20.41 -21.14 -9.28
C ASP A 257 -19.84 -19.75 -9.55
N ALA A 258 -18.85 -19.31 -8.77
CA ALA A 258 -18.19 -18.02 -8.93
C ALA A 258 -16.69 -18.09 -8.59
N VAL A 259 -15.90 -17.34 -9.35
CA VAL A 259 -14.46 -17.18 -9.15
C VAL A 259 -14.18 -15.75 -8.73
N VAL A 260 -13.53 -15.56 -7.57
CA VAL A 260 -12.99 -14.28 -7.15
C VAL A 260 -11.47 -14.35 -7.17
N SER A 261 -10.85 -13.49 -7.98
CA SER A 261 -9.40 -13.38 -8.11
C SER A 261 -8.86 -12.22 -7.28
N ASN A 262 -7.99 -12.53 -6.32
CA ASN A 262 -7.16 -11.57 -5.59
C ASN A 262 -5.74 -11.44 -6.19
N VAL A 263 -5.50 -12.08 -7.33
CA VAL A 263 -4.28 -11.96 -8.12
C VAL A 263 -4.27 -10.61 -8.85
N ASP A 264 -3.08 -10.05 -9.09
CA ASP A 264 -2.94 -8.82 -9.88
C ASP A 264 -3.67 -8.93 -11.23
N ALA A 265 -4.46 -7.92 -11.56
CA ALA A 265 -5.30 -7.92 -12.76
C ALA A 265 -4.49 -8.12 -14.06
N LEU A 266 -3.24 -7.65 -14.11
CA LEU A 266 -2.35 -7.90 -15.25
C LEU A 266 -2.05 -9.39 -15.38
N THR A 267 -1.66 -10.05 -14.29
CA THR A 267 -1.40 -11.50 -14.24
C THR A 267 -2.66 -12.29 -14.57
N LEU A 268 -3.82 -11.90 -14.04
CA LEU A 268 -5.10 -12.54 -14.36
C LEU A 268 -5.38 -12.50 -15.86
N TYR A 269 -5.30 -11.32 -16.49
CA TYR A 269 -5.65 -11.14 -17.91
C TYR A 269 -4.56 -11.60 -18.87
N ARG A 270 -3.33 -11.84 -18.40
CA ARG A 270 -2.22 -12.36 -19.21
C ARG A 270 -2.18 -13.88 -19.15
N ASP A 271 -2.29 -14.45 -17.96
CA ASP A 271 -1.93 -15.85 -17.70
C ASP A 271 -3.15 -16.72 -17.38
N LEU A 272 -4.00 -16.29 -16.44
CA LEU A 272 -5.07 -17.14 -15.90
C LEU A 272 -6.34 -17.13 -16.78
N LEU A 273 -6.65 -15.99 -17.40
CA LEU A 273 -7.74 -15.81 -18.36
C LEU A 273 -7.32 -14.78 -19.44
N PRO A 274 -6.55 -15.20 -20.45
CA PRO A 274 -6.03 -14.33 -21.50
C PRO A 274 -7.11 -13.41 -22.11
N THR A 275 -7.01 -12.10 -21.84
CA THR A 275 -7.98 -11.08 -22.27
C THR A 275 -7.24 -9.84 -22.81
N PRO A 276 -6.73 -9.87 -24.05
CA PRO A 276 -5.85 -8.82 -24.59
C PRO A 276 -6.42 -7.40 -24.52
N GLY A 277 -7.74 -7.23 -24.77
CA GLY A 277 -8.40 -5.93 -24.70
C GLY A 277 -8.39 -5.28 -23.31
N ARG A 278 -8.28 -6.07 -22.24
CA ARG A 278 -8.19 -5.58 -20.86
C ARG A 278 -6.74 -5.31 -20.42
N LEU A 279 -5.75 -5.87 -21.10
CA LEU A 279 -4.32 -5.68 -20.79
C LEU A 279 -3.80 -4.29 -21.20
N ALA A 280 -4.29 -3.73 -22.30
CA ALA A 280 -3.79 -2.48 -22.86
C ALA A 280 -3.82 -1.30 -21.87
N GLY A 281 -4.80 -1.29 -20.94
CA GLY A 281 -4.94 -0.26 -19.90
C GLY A 281 -4.07 -0.47 -18.66
N LEU A 282 -3.28 -1.54 -18.57
CA LEU A 282 -2.55 -1.94 -17.35
C LEU A 282 -1.03 -1.79 -17.46
N ALA A 283 -0.53 -1.19 -18.55
CA ALA A 283 0.89 -1.02 -18.80
C ALA A 283 1.58 -0.07 -17.79
N ALA A 284 0.85 0.94 -17.31
CA ALA A 284 1.35 1.87 -16.30
C ALA A 284 1.29 1.24 -14.90
N ARG A 285 2.45 1.09 -14.26
CA ARG A 285 2.60 0.43 -12.97
C ARG A 285 3.14 1.41 -11.93
N SER A 286 2.62 1.28 -10.71
CA SER A 286 3.13 2.04 -9.57
C SER A 286 4.61 1.76 -9.32
N LEU A 287 5.29 2.67 -8.62
CA LEU A 287 6.65 2.42 -8.14
C LEU A 287 6.71 1.16 -7.25
N ALA A 288 7.94 0.66 -7.06
CA ALA A 288 8.25 -0.41 -6.15
C ALA A 288 8.99 0.13 -4.91
N GLY A 289 9.36 -0.75 -3.99
CA GLY A 289 10.15 -0.42 -2.81
C GLY A 289 11.42 -1.27 -2.75
N PHE A 290 12.50 -0.66 -2.26
CA PHE A 290 13.70 -1.38 -1.85
C PHE A 290 13.78 -1.28 -0.32
N VAL A 291 13.83 -2.44 0.34
CA VAL A 291 13.73 -2.52 1.80
C VAL A 291 14.99 -3.13 2.39
N LEU A 292 15.43 -2.55 3.51
CA LEU A 292 16.39 -3.15 4.42
C LEU A 292 15.69 -3.52 5.72
N LEU A 293 15.87 -4.76 6.15
CA LEU A 293 15.47 -5.23 7.49
C LEU A 293 16.75 -5.32 8.32
N LEU A 294 16.87 -4.42 9.30
CA LEU A 294 18.08 -4.27 10.09
C LEU A 294 17.83 -4.73 11.52
N GLY A 295 18.67 -5.65 12.01
CA GLY A 295 18.81 -5.88 13.44
C GLY A 295 19.84 -4.89 14.00
N VAL A 296 19.42 -4.04 14.94
CA VAL A 296 20.25 -2.94 15.45
C VAL A 296 20.44 -3.09 16.95
N ARG A 297 21.69 -3.05 17.43
CA ARG A 297 22.01 -3.09 18.86
C ARG A 297 21.79 -1.72 19.51
N GLY A 298 21.17 -1.71 20.69
CA GLY A 298 20.93 -0.52 21.49
C GLY A 298 19.81 0.36 20.95
N ALA A 299 19.36 1.28 21.80
CA ALA A 299 18.27 2.20 21.46
C ALA A 299 18.72 3.34 20.54
N THR A 300 17.79 3.88 19.77
CA THR A 300 17.99 5.02 18.87
C THR A 300 16.92 6.09 19.12
N PRO A 301 17.12 6.98 20.11
CA PRO A 301 16.12 7.95 20.57
C PRO A 301 15.65 8.96 19.52
N GLU A 302 16.42 9.14 18.45
CA GLU A 302 16.12 10.06 17.35
C GLU A 302 14.89 9.61 16.54
N LEU A 303 14.60 8.30 16.53
CA LEU A 303 13.50 7.70 15.78
C LEU A 303 12.19 7.66 16.59
N ALA A 304 11.11 8.16 15.98
CA ALA A 304 9.76 7.78 16.37
C ALA A 304 9.39 6.41 15.78
N HIS A 305 8.19 5.90 16.10
CA HIS A 305 7.69 4.64 15.52
C HIS A 305 7.81 4.62 14.00
N HIS A 306 7.41 5.72 13.35
CA HIS A 306 7.68 6.00 11.95
C HIS A 306 8.46 7.30 11.83
N THR A 307 9.55 7.27 11.07
CA THR A 307 10.35 8.46 10.76
C THR A 307 10.64 8.54 9.27
N VAL A 308 10.49 9.72 8.67
CA VAL A 308 10.87 9.98 7.28
C VAL A 308 11.95 11.04 7.19
N PHE A 309 13.00 10.70 6.45
CA PHE A 309 14.07 11.62 6.08
C PHE A 309 13.90 12.01 4.62
N PHE A 310 13.71 13.31 4.37
CA PHE A 310 13.55 13.82 3.01
C PHE A 310 14.90 14.15 2.35
N PRO A 311 15.01 13.94 1.03
CA PRO A 311 16.19 14.35 0.27
C PRO A 311 16.23 15.87 0.09
N ARG A 312 17.37 16.40 -0.33
CA ARG A 312 17.48 17.84 -0.65
C ARG A 312 16.68 18.21 -1.91
N ASP A 313 16.70 17.33 -2.90
CA ASP A 313 15.95 17.48 -4.15
C ASP A 313 14.97 16.32 -4.30
N TYR A 314 13.70 16.59 -4.00
CA TYR A 314 12.67 15.55 -4.03
C TYR A 314 12.23 15.21 -5.46
N ASP A 315 12.34 16.15 -6.41
CA ASP A 315 11.97 15.88 -7.81
C ASP A 315 12.99 14.94 -8.46
N ALA A 316 14.28 15.05 -8.09
CA ALA A 316 15.32 14.13 -8.54
C ALA A 316 15.07 12.66 -8.15
N GLU A 317 14.42 12.41 -7.00
CA GLU A 317 14.01 11.06 -6.60
C GLU A 317 12.98 10.49 -7.59
N PHE A 318 11.92 11.24 -7.88
CA PHE A 318 10.88 10.80 -8.82
C PHE A 318 11.43 10.62 -10.23
N ASP A 319 12.29 11.53 -10.69
CA ASP A 319 12.96 11.43 -12.00
C ASP A 319 13.84 10.19 -12.12
N ALA A 320 14.54 9.81 -11.04
CA ALA A 320 15.31 8.57 -10.99
C ALA A 320 14.38 7.34 -11.01
N VAL A 321 13.41 7.27 -10.10
CA VAL A 321 12.50 6.11 -9.96
C VAL A 321 11.74 5.84 -11.26
N PHE A 322 11.06 6.84 -11.80
CA PHE A 322 10.28 6.69 -13.03
C PHE A 322 11.14 6.63 -14.29
N GLY A 323 12.38 7.13 -14.21
CA GLY A 323 13.40 7.02 -15.25
C GLY A 323 14.22 5.72 -15.23
N GLY A 324 13.87 4.74 -14.39
CA GLY A 324 14.53 3.43 -14.37
C GLY A 324 15.90 3.42 -13.69
N ARG A 325 16.14 4.27 -12.69
CA ARG A 325 17.40 4.33 -11.93
C ARG A 325 17.15 4.39 -10.42
N PRO A 326 17.90 3.65 -9.59
CA PRO A 326 17.83 3.83 -8.14
C PRO A 326 18.21 5.27 -7.75
N PRO A 327 17.43 5.98 -6.92
CA PRO A 327 17.76 7.34 -6.49
C PRO A 327 19.07 7.40 -5.68
N ALA A 328 19.88 8.43 -5.92
CA ALA A 328 21.17 8.62 -5.23
C ALA A 328 21.05 9.25 -3.84
N ASP A 329 20.02 10.07 -3.61
CA ASP A 329 19.57 10.63 -2.31
C ASP A 329 18.05 10.35 -2.23
N PRO A 330 17.64 9.13 -1.82
CA PRO A 330 16.22 8.79 -1.70
C PRO A 330 15.61 9.39 -0.43
N THR A 331 14.29 9.58 -0.44
CA THR A 331 13.50 9.64 0.80
C THR A 331 13.64 8.30 1.53
N VAL A 332 13.98 8.33 2.81
CA VAL A 332 14.13 7.14 3.65
C VAL A 332 13.02 7.10 4.69
N PHE A 333 12.20 6.04 4.66
CA PHE A 333 11.19 5.74 5.68
C PHE A 333 11.70 4.65 6.61
N VAL A 334 11.76 4.93 7.90
CA VAL A 334 12.19 3.98 8.94
C VAL A 334 11.01 3.70 9.86
N THR A 335 10.69 2.42 10.04
CA THR A 335 9.79 1.95 11.10
C THR A 335 10.61 1.23 12.16
N ARG A 336 10.42 1.64 13.42
CA ARG A 336 11.02 1.05 14.61
C ARG A 336 9.92 0.92 15.66
N ALA A 337 9.38 -0.28 15.82
CA ALA A 337 8.37 -0.53 16.84
C ALA A 337 9.02 -0.67 18.21
N ASP A 338 8.49 0.05 19.20
CA ASP A 338 8.82 -0.15 20.61
C ASP A 338 7.93 -1.25 21.18
N ASP A 339 8.16 -2.48 20.71
CA ASP A 339 7.40 -3.66 21.11
C ASP A 339 8.36 -4.83 21.38
N PRO A 340 8.42 -5.32 22.64
CA PRO A 340 9.24 -6.48 23.00
C PRO A 340 8.91 -7.76 22.21
N ALA A 341 7.74 -7.84 21.58
CA ALA A 341 7.37 -8.98 20.74
C ALA A 341 8.11 -9.02 19.38
N VAL A 342 8.70 -7.89 18.94
CA VAL A 342 9.32 -7.81 17.60
C VAL A 342 10.84 -7.61 17.62
N ALA A 343 11.44 -7.39 18.78
CA ALA A 343 12.88 -7.19 18.92
C ALA A 343 13.41 -7.86 20.20
N PRO A 344 14.59 -8.51 20.14
CA PRO A 344 15.19 -9.09 21.33
C PRO A 344 15.65 -8.00 22.32
N PRO A 345 15.76 -8.32 23.62
CA PRO A 345 16.19 -7.35 24.62
C PRO A 345 17.50 -6.63 24.23
N GLY A 346 17.53 -5.31 24.42
CA GLY A 346 18.69 -4.48 24.10
C GLY A 346 18.93 -4.26 22.60
N HIS A 347 17.97 -4.62 21.74
CA HIS A 347 18.04 -4.43 20.29
C HIS A 347 16.76 -3.78 19.75
N GLU A 348 16.84 -3.30 18.52
CA GLU A 348 15.74 -2.76 17.73
C GLU A 348 15.64 -3.52 16.40
N SER A 349 14.41 -3.64 15.89
CA SER A 349 14.13 -4.19 14.56
C SER A 349 13.68 -3.05 13.65
N TRP A 350 14.52 -2.66 12.70
CA TRP A 350 14.22 -1.57 11.78
C TRP A 350 13.76 -2.11 10.43
N PHE A 351 12.60 -1.64 10.00
CA PHE A 351 12.19 -1.72 8.60
C PHE A 351 12.52 -0.39 7.93
N VAL A 352 13.43 -0.41 6.95
CA VAL A 352 13.86 0.77 6.19
C VAL A 352 13.39 0.63 4.76
N LEU A 353 12.56 1.55 4.27
CA LEU A 353 12.03 1.57 2.92
C LEU A 353 12.47 2.82 2.16
N VAL A 354 12.92 2.62 0.93
CA VAL A 354 13.11 3.68 -0.07
C VAL A 354 12.29 3.38 -1.32
N ASN A 355 11.82 4.42 -2.01
CA ASN A 355 11.16 4.24 -3.30
C ASN A 355 12.15 3.74 -4.35
N ALA A 356 11.71 2.80 -5.18
CA ALA A 356 12.58 2.13 -6.15
C ALA A 356 11.88 1.95 -7.51
N PRO A 357 12.63 1.98 -8.63
CA PRO A 357 12.14 1.48 -9.90
C PRO A 357 11.66 0.03 -9.79
N ARG A 358 10.63 -0.30 -10.56
CA ARG A 358 10.15 -1.67 -10.72
C ARG A 358 11.25 -2.60 -11.24
N HIS A 359 11.17 -3.88 -10.87
CA HIS A 359 12.01 -4.92 -11.46
C HIS A 359 11.63 -5.19 -12.91
N GLY A 360 12.65 -5.32 -13.77
CA GLY A 360 12.51 -5.71 -15.16
C GLY A 360 13.62 -5.11 -16.03
N ARG A 361 13.57 -5.42 -17.32
CA ARG A 361 14.58 -4.98 -18.32
C ARG A 361 14.10 -3.90 -19.27
N ALA A 362 12.88 -3.39 -19.05
CA ALA A 362 12.36 -2.27 -19.83
C ALA A 362 13.09 -0.96 -19.47
N PRO A 363 13.10 0.07 -20.34
CA PRO A 363 13.83 1.32 -20.09
C PRO A 363 13.46 2.05 -18.78
N SER A 364 12.24 1.88 -18.27
CA SER A 364 11.76 2.44 -16.99
C SER A 364 11.77 1.42 -15.84
N ALA A 365 12.63 0.41 -15.92
CA ALA A 365 12.77 -0.66 -14.94
C ALA A 365 14.26 -0.94 -14.67
N VAL A 366 14.53 -1.63 -13.57
CA VAL A 366 15.87 -2.02 -13.17
C VAL A 366 15.93 -3.54 -13.01
N ASP A 367 16.96 -4.16 -13.56
CA ASP A 367 17.25 -5.57 -13.30
C ASP A 367 17.89 -5.71 -11.91
N TRP A 368 17.05 -5.73 -10.87
CA TRP A 368 17.46 -5.91 -9.47
C TRP A 368 18.11 -7.26 -9.17
N GLU A 369 18.09 -8.23 -10.11
CA GLU A 369 18.82 -9.49 -10.00
C GLU A 369 20.24 -9.39 -10.57
N ARG A 370 20.60 -8.24 -11.17
CA ARG A 370 21.96 -7.99 -11.64
C ARG A 370 22.96 -8.15 -10.48
N PRO A 371 23.97 -9.02 -10.61
CA PRO A 371 24.93 -9.29 -9.54
C PRO A 371 25.56 -8.01 -8.97
N GLY A 372 25.59 -7.92 -7.63
CA GLY A 372 26.18 -6.79 -6.89
C GLY A 372 25.34 -5.50 -6.86
N LEU A 373 24.27 -5.38 -7.65
CA LEU A 373 23.45 -4.16 -7.69
C LEU A 373 22.71 -3.92 -6.37
N ALA A 374 22.07 -4.97 -5.84
CA ALA A 374 21.31 -4.87 -4.60
C ALA A 374 22.23 -4.52 -3.41
N ASP A 375 23.41 -5.15 -3.32
CA ASP A 375 24.40 -4.87 -2.29
C ASP A 375 24.93 -3.44 -2.37
N ALA A 376 25.32 -2.99 -3.57
CA ALA A 376 25.78 -1.62 -3.77
C ALA A 376 24.69 -0.59 -3.40
N TYR A 377 23.42 -0.90 -3.67
CA TYR A 377 22.32 -0.02 -3.31
C TYR A 377 21.98 -0.07 -1.81
N ARG A 378 22.09 -1.22 -1.14
CA ARG A 378 22.03 -1.32 0.32
C ARG A 378 23.06 -0.40 0.95
N ASP A 379 24.31 -0.49 0.50
CA ASP A 379 25.42 0.29 1.07
C ASP A 379 25.19 1.79 0.86
N ARG A 380 24.63 2.18 -0.30
CA ARG A 380 24.17 3.56 -0.57
C ARG A 380 23.07 4.01 0.39
N VAL A 381 22.06 3.18 0.67
CA VAL A 381 20.98 3.53 1.62
C VAL A 381 21.55 3.71 3.03
N LEU A 382 22.50 2.86 3.45
CA LEU A 382 23.21 3.01 4.72
C LEU A 382 24.09 4.28 4.75
N ASP A 383 24.70 4.68 3.63
CA ASP A 383 25.44 5.96 3.53
C ASP A 383 24.51 7.15 3.73
N VAL A 384 23.32 7.08 3.12
CA VAL A 384 22.30 8.13 3.26
C VAL A 384 21.81 8.19 4.71
N LEU A 385 21.49 7.06 5.35
CA LEU A 385 21.14 7.02 6.78
C LEU A 385 22.24 7.65 7.65
N ALA A 386 23.50 7.29 7.43
CA ALA A 386 24.63 7.88 8.15
C ALA A 386 24.72 9.40 7.94
N ALA A 387 24.55 9.87 6.69
CA ALA A 387 24.53 11.30 6.37
C ALA A 387 23.33 12.04 6.99
N ARG A 388 22.27 11.34 7.41
CA ARG A 388 21.13 11.88 8.16
C ARG A 388 21.27 11.70 9.68
N GLY A 389 22.45 11.33 10.18
CA GLY A 389 22.73 11.20 11.60
C GLY A 389 22.42 9.82 12.20
N LEU A 390 22.12 8.81 11.37
CA LEU A 390 21.78 7.45 11.79
C LEU A 390 22.83 6.44 11.30
N ASP A 391 24.11 6.66 11.60
CA ASP A 391 25.14 5.67 11.27
C ASP A 391 25.06 4.46 12.23
N VAL A 392 24.36 3.43 11.78
CA VAL A 392 24.10 2.22 12.56
C VAL A 392 25.07 1.08 12.26
N ARG A 393 26.03 1.25 11.33
CA ARG A 393 26.86 0.14 10.84
C ARG A 393 27.60 -0.62 11.94
N SER A 394 28.15 0.09 12.91
CA SER A 394 28.83 -0.52 14.07
C SER A 394 27.88 -1.26 15.02
N ARG A 395 26.57 -1.02 14.91
CA ARG A 395 25.52 -1.62 15.73
C ARG A 395 24.71 -2.69 15.01
N LEU A 396 24.92 -2.90 13.71
CA LEU A 396 24.20 -3.92 12.93
C LEU A 396 24.58 -5.33 13.40
N THR A 397 23.58 -6.14 13.72
CA THR A 397 23.73 -7.59 13.90
C THR A 397 23.54 -8.31 12.56
N PHE A 398 22.66 -7.80 11.70
CA PHE A 398 22.52 -8.19 10.30
C PHE A 398 21.84 -7.07 9.50
N ALA A 399 21.94 -7.17 8.17
CA ALA A 399 21.17 -6.37 7.22
C ALA A 399 20.63 -7.27 6.11
N GLU A 400 19.31 -7.46 6.07
CA GLU A 400 18.63 -8.26 5.06
C GLU A 400 17.99 -7.35 4.01
N THR A 401 18.18 -7.66 2.72
CA THR A 401 17.66 -6.85 1.62
C THR A 401 16.45 -7.49 0.95
N ARG A 402 15.38 -6.73 0.77
CA ARG A 402 14.21 -7.10 -0.03
C ARG A 402 14.08 -6.14 -1.21
N THR A 403 14.38 -6.64 -2.40
CA THR A 403 14.34 -5.86 -3.64
C THR A 403 12.96 -5.92 -4.31
N PRO A 404 12.68 -5.06 -5.30
CA PRO A 404 11.52 -5.22 -6.17
C PRO A 404 11.44 -6.58 -6.87
N ALA A 405 12.58 -7.23 -7.17
CA ALA A 405 12.59 -8.58 -7.75
C ALA A 405 12.08 -9.63 -6.75
N TRP A 406 12.58 -9.54 -5.51
CA TRP A 406 12.11 -10.40 -4.42
C TRP A 406 10.60 -10.25 -4.20
N LEU A 407 10.10 -9.02 -4.12
CA LEU A 407 8.66 -8.78 -3.92
C LEU A 407 7.81 -9.30 -5.09
N ALA A 408 8.34 -9.20 -6.31
CA ALA A 408 7.68 -9.73 -7.50
C ALA A 408 7.54 -11.25 -7.46
N ALA A 409 8.59 -11.94 -7.05
CA ALA A 409 8.59 -13.40 -6.91
C ALA A 409 7.69 -13.85 -5.75
N GLU A 410 7.85 -13.24 -4.57
CA GLU A 410 7.17 -13.64 -3.34
C GLU A 410 5.65 -13.45 -3.43
N THR A 411 5.19 -12.39 -4.10
CA THR A 411 3.77 -12.01 -4.10
C THR A 411 3.13 -12.05 -5.48
N LEU A 412 3.85 -12.58 -6.48
CA LEU A 412 3.44 -12.61 -7.90
C LEU A 412 2.98 -11.23 -8.43
N SER A 413 3.55 -10.16 -7.87
CA SER A 413 3.23 -8.78 -8.21
C SER A 413 4.11 -8.30 -9.35
N PRO A 414 3.58 -8.00 -10.56
CA PRO A 414 4.39 -7.65 -11.71
C PRO A 414 5.39 -6.50 -11.44
N GLY A 415 6.68 -6.80 -11.60
CA GLY A 415 7.80 -5.88 -11.38
C GLY A 415 7.98 -5.41 -9.93
N GLY A 416 7.35 -6.07 -8.95
CA GLY A 416 7.41 -5.66 -7.55
C GLY A 416 6.62 -4.37 -7.25
N ALA A 417 5.69 -3.99 -8.14
CA ALA A 417 4.86 -2.80 -7.94
C ALA A 417 3.99 -2.97 -6.68
N ILE A 418 4.06 -2.01 -5.75
CA ILE A 418 3.39 -2.12 -4.44
C ILE A 418 1.87 -1.98 -4.60
N TYR A 419 1.41 -1.03 -5.43
CA TYR A 419 0.02 -0.57 -5.50
C TYR A 419 -0.71 -0.96 -6.79
N GLY A 420 -0.15 -1.91 -7.56
CA GLY A 420 -0.72 -2.32 -8.84
C GLY A 420 -0.54 -1.23 -9.91
N THR A 421 -1.65 -0.83 -10.55
CA THR A 421 -1.69 0.22 -11.57
C THR A 421 -1.30 1.60 -11.02
N ALA A 422 -0.50 2.36 -11.76
CA ALA A 422 -0.02 3.67 -11.34
C ALA A 422 -1.13 4.74 -11.28
N GLY A 423 -1.08 5.61 -10.27
CA GLY A 423 -1.43 7.03 -10.36
C GLY A 423 -2.84 7.46 -10.77
N GLY A 424 -3.79 6.54 -10.92
CA GLY A 424 -5.15 6.84 -11.38
C GLY A 424 -6.25 6.46 -10.39
N LEU A 425 -7.34 7.23 -10.41
CA LEU A 425 -8.63 6.86 -9.81
C LEU A 425 -9.32 5.73 -10.59
N LEU A 426 -8.96 5.56 -11.87
CA LEU A 426 -9.48 4.50 -12.74
C LEU A 426 -8.63 3.24 -12.57
N ARG A 427 -9.25 2.20 -12.03
CA ARG A 427 -8.67 0.87 -11.83
C ARG A 427 -9.55 -0.18 -12.50
N PRO A 428 -9.03 -1.39 -12.76
CA PRO A 428 -9.86 -2.55 -13.09
C PRO A 428 -11.11 -2.62 -12.19
N PRO A 429 -12.30 -2.78 -12.77
CA PRO A 429 -13.52 -2.93 -11.98
C PRO A 429 -13.51 -4.27 -11.25
N ASN A 430 -14.32 -4.37 -10.19
CA ASN A 430 -14.48 -5.61 -9.43
C ASN A 430 -15.21 -6.71 -10.21
N ARG A 431 -15.77 -6.41 -11.39
CA ARG A 431 -16.33 -7.39 -12.32
C ARG A 431 -15.28 -7.80 -13.36
N GLY A 432 -15.11 -9.10 -13.53
CA GLY A 432 -14.25 -9.69 -14.54
C GLY A 432 -14.80 -9.55 -15.96
N PRO A 433 -14.01 -9.97 -16.97
CA PRO A 433 -14.41 -9.92 -18.38
C PRO A 433 -15.55 -10.87 -18.75
N VAL A 434 -15.82 -11.89 -17.92
CA VAL A 434 -16.91 -12.87 -18.11
C VAL A 434 -17.80 -12.91 -16.85
N PRO A 435 -19.11 -13.20 -17.00
CA PRO A 435 -19.97 -13.45 -15.85
C PRO A 435 -19.39 -14.52 -14.92
N GLY A 436 -19.62 -14.37 -13.62
CA GLY A 436 -19.11 -15.29 -12.58
C GLY A 436 -17.64 -15.06 -12.19
N LEU A 437 -16.89 -14.20 -12.88
CA LEU A 437 -15.54 -13.80 -12.48
C LEU A 437 -15.55 -12.42 -11.83
N PHE A 438 -14.93 -12.30 -10.67
CA PHE A 438 -14.78 -11.06 -9.90
C PHE A 438 -13.31 -10.82 -9.57
N LEU A 439 -12.96 -9.55 -9.38
CA LEU A 439 -11.62 -9.12 -8.98
C LEU A 439 -11.68 -8.39 -7.65
N VAL A 440 -10.71 -8.69 -6.79
CA VAL A 440 -10.50 -8.05 -5.49
C VAL A 440 -9.02 -7.70 -5.33
N GLY A 441 -8.70 -6.74 -4.46
CA GLY A 441 -7.33 -6.48 -4.04
C GLY A 441 -6.68 -5.26 -4.68
N GLY A 442 -5.36 -5.13 -4.50
CA GLY A 442 -4.65 -3.86 -4.68
C GLY A 442 -4.52 -3.36 -6.12
N SER A 443 -4.65 -4.23 -7.12
CA SER A 443 -4.66 -3.85 -8.54
C SER A 443 -6.03 -3.44 -9.05
N THR A 444 -7.07 -3.55 -8.22
CA THR A 444 -8.48 -3.41 -8.61
C THR A 444 -9.10 -2.24 -7.84
N HIS A 445 -10.26 -1.77 -8.26
CA HIS A 445 -11.03 -0.77 -7.53
C HIS A 445 -11.33 -1.22 -6.08
N PRO A 446 -11.23 -0.31 -5.07
CA PRO A 446 -10.86 1.11 -5.17
C PRO A 446 -9.36 1.40 -5.18
N GLY A 447 -8.52 0.44 -4.77
CA GLY A 447 -7.08 0.54 -4.95
C GLY A 447 -6.21 -0.26 -3.99
N GLY A 448 -4.93 0.10 -3.94
CA GLY A 448 -3.93 -0.50 -3.06
C GLY A 448 -3.94 0.08 -1.65
N GLY A 449 -3.33 -0.65 -0.72
CA GLY A 449 -3.31 -0.34 0.72
C GLY A 449 -4.38 -1.11 1.50
N LEU A 450 -4.09 -1.40 2.78
CA LEU A 450 -4.94 -2.24 3.63
C LEU A 450 -6.42 -1.78 3.67
N PRO A 451 -6.74 -0.49 3.83
CA PRO A 451 -8.14 -0.06 3.80
C PRO A 451 -8.83 -0.30 2.46
N MET A 452 -8.13 -0.02 1.36
CA MET A 452 -8.72 -0.09 0.02
C MET A 452 -8.98 -1.53 -0.40
N VAL A 453 -8.10 -2.48 -0.04
CA VAL A 453 -8.34 -3.89 -0.34
C VAL A 453 -9.49 -4.47 0.47
N THR A 454 -9.71 -3.99 1.71
CA THR A 454 -10.87 -4.36 2.54
C THR A 454 -12.18 -3.81 1.96
N LEU A 455 -12.18 -2.58 1.45
CA LEU A 455 -13.32 -2.02 0.72
C LEU A 455 -13.58 -2.75 -0.62
N SER A 456 -12.52 -3.12 -1.34
CA SER A 456 -12.62 -3.94 -2.55
C SER A 456 -13.35 -5.26 -2.27
N ALA A 457 -13.03 -5.90 -1.15
CA ALA A 457 -13.67 -7.14 -0.71
C ALA A 457 -15.16 -6.96 -0.37
N ALA A 458 -15.52 -5.86 0.30
CA ALA A 458 -16.91 -5.52 0.58
C ALA A 458 -17.72 -5.33 -0.73
N ILE A 459 -17.19 -4.55 -1.67
CA ILE A 459 -17.84 -4.33 -2.98
C ILE A 459 -18.06 -5.65 -3.73
N VAL A 460 -17.08 -6.57 -3.69
CA VAL A 460 -17.22 -7.89 -4.33
C VAL A 460 -18.29 -8.72 -3.63
N ALA A 461 -18.29 -8.79 -2.30
CA ALA A 461 -19.28 -9.54 -1.55
C ALA A 461 -20.71 -9.03 -1.82
N ASP A 462 -20.93 -7.72 -1.79
CA ASP A 462 -22.23 -7.10 -2.07
C ASP A 462 -22.71 -7.38 -3.50
N ARG A 463 -21.78 -7.44 -4.46
CA ARG A 463 -22.12 -7.76 -5.86
C ARG A 463 -22.49 -9.21 -6.08
N ILE A 464 -21.90 -10.13 -5.31
CA ILE A 464 -22.23 -11.56 -5.39
C ILE A 464 -23.55 -11.82 -4.67
N GLY A 465 -23.76 -11.19 -3.51
CA GLY A 465 -24.96 -11.32 -2.70
C GLY A 465 -25.00 -12.63 -1.89
N PRO A 466 -26.09 -12.89 -1.16
CA PRO A 466 -26.33 -14.14 -0.45
C PRO A 466 -26.36 -15.37 -1.38
N ALA A 467 -26.08 -16.56 -0.82
CA ALA A 467 -26.09 -17.84 -1.54
C ALA A 467 -27.48 -18.30 -2.01
#